data_AF-A0A1B6CRG7-F1
#
_entry.id   AF-A0A1B6CRG7-F1
#
_cell.length_a   1.000
_cell.length_b   1.000
_cell.length_c   1.000
_cell.angle_alpha   90.00
_cell.angle_beta   90.00
_cell.angle_gamma   90.00
#
_symmetry.space_group_name_H-M   'P 1'
#
loop_
_entity.id
_entity.type
_entity.pdbx_description
1 polymer ?
#
loop_
_entity_poly.entity_id
_entity_poly.type
_entity_poly.pdbx_seq_one_letter_code
_entity_poly.pdbx_strand_id
1 'polypeptide(L)'
;ESQNFAWHLLESNSYETVANWFVMSYDPRVILQLNKEDWNDIDIAALNLLEVAGGFTSTAPSYHPSTPYKRQVYIRASIKLLSTCLSKYKPLVTSRQEEVKNAIKKLIEKVEIVVSATAPGPQKACEAGLLMVEILTLVNQPTNNPVSDLALNAILSWLSTRNSSSVVVAALLRTLGTTVGNQEILGTLLEASLTAFFRRGVSETSPSLNWSVVEAVIQPIIPRHPPLEDSLVSSGHILSLYALVLKHIPPSCDIREEANILHNLMEWLANIKINESMENKLPLLWSKVLTLCYRQCEFSPDCTTAVRYLNKLVQVVTQNAEHRAGAGWGLLGAIGICKSQMITTKCRFLTRTLVALVLAQLPSRRDEGSEQNSQFVRIKPYSPGSVISSNGDFSPNGDALKAIATLESLGTDKNYMDLKSTLEYAVKLIRQPENSLHNADQVFINITLQLYNDNFIHALQV
;
A
#
# COMPACT_ATOMS: atom_id res chain seq x y z
N GLU A 1 10.17 -44.13 -2.33
CA GLU A 1 11.23 -44.59 -1.42
C GLU A 1 12.02 -43.43 -0.81
N SER A 2 12.57 -42.49 -1.62
CA SER A 2 13.36 -41.36 -1.12
C SER A 2 12.69 -40.49 -0.06
N GLN A 3 11.36 -40.33 -0.08
CA GLN A 3 10.60 -39.57 0.93
C GLN A 3 10.68 -40.16 2.35
N ASN A 4 11.10 -41.43 2.49
CA ASN A 4 11.20 -42.12 3.78
C ASN A 4 12.57 -41.95 4.45
N PHE A 5 13.55 -41.35 3.78
CA PHE A 5 14.87 -41.14 4.38
C PHE A 5 14.86 -40.00 5.41
N ALA A 6 15.73 -40.12 6.41
CA ALA A 6 15.93 -39.14 7.47
C ALA A 6 16.72 -37.92 6.97
N TRP A 7 16.21 -37.20 5.96
CA TRP A 7 16.88 -36.05 5.34
C TRP A 7 17.20 -34.90 6.29
N HIS A 8 16.55 -34.85 7.45
CA HIS A 8 16.90 -33.91 8.51
C HIS A 8 18.34 -34.10 9.01
N LEU A 9 18.87 -35.34 8.98
CA LEU A 9 20.24 -35.69 9.37
C LEU A 9 21.30 -35.29 8.33
N LEU A 10 20.90 -35.00 7.08
CA LEU A 10 21.85 -34.53 6.07
C LEU A 10 22.36 -33.13 6.44
N GLU A 11 23.67 -32.97 6.53
CA GLU A 11 24.28 -31.67 6.82
C GLU A 11 23.99 -30.63 5.74
N SER A 12 23.75 -29.38 6.16
CA SER A 12 23.46 -28.25 5.27
C SER A 12 24.54 -28.03 4.20
N ASN A 13 25.82 -28.12 4.58
CA ASN A 13 26.94 -27.89 3.66
C ASN A 13 27.02 -28.97 2.57
N SER A 14 26.79 -30.22 2.95
CA SER A 14 26.72 -31.36 2.03
C SER A 14 25.55 -31.20 1.07
N TYR A 15 24.38 -30.82 1.57
CA TYR A 15 23.21 -30.52 0.73
C TYR A 15 23.49 -29.40 -0.28
N GLU A 16 24.10 -28.30 0.17
CA GLU A 16 24.46 -27.17 -0.71
C GLU A 16 25.47 -27.56 -1.78
N THR A 17 26.46 -28.38 -1.44
CA THR A 17 27.43 -28.90 -2.41
C THR A 17 26.73 -29.68 -3.53
N VAL A 18 25.79 -30.57 -3.17
CA VAL A 18 25.03 -31.36 -4.16
C VAL A 18 24.08 -30.47 -4.96
N ALA A 19 23.40 -29.51 -4.33
CA ALA A 19 22.52 -28.58 -5.03
C ALA A 19 23.28 -27.71 -6.05
N ASN A 20 24.47 -27.22 -5.69
CA ASN A 20 25.32 -26.48 -6.63
C ASN A 20 25.83 -27.36 -7.78
N TRP A 21 26.23 -28.61 -7.48
CA TRP A 21 26.60 -29.57 -8.52
C TRP A 21 25.45 -29.84 -9.49
N PHE A 22 24.21 -29.98 -8.99
CA PHE A 22 23.04 -30.17 -9.84
C PHE A 22 22.82 -28.98 -10.79
N VAL A 23 22.90 -27.75 -10.28
CA VAL A 23 22.78 -26.52 -11.07
C VAL A 23 23.78 -26.46 -12.23
N MET A 24 24.99 -26.98 -12.02
CA MET A 24 26.05 -26.99 -13.04
C MET A 24 25.95 -28.13 -14.05
N SER A 25 25.30 -29.24 -13.67
CA SER A 25 25.38 -30.52 -14.40
C SER A 25 24.12 -30.87 -15.18
N TYR A 26 22.96 -30.33 -14.80
CA TYR A 26 21.66 -30.69 -15.38
C TYR A 26 21.15 -29.64 -16.37
N ASP A 27 20.23 -30.03 -17.26
CA ASP A 27 19.60 -29.09 -18.17
C ASP A 27 18.74 -28.08 -17.38
N PRO A 28 19.05 -26.77 -17.45
CA PRO A 28 18.37 -25.77 -16.64
C PRO A 28 16.88 -25.63 -16.95
N ARG A 29 16.42 -26.11 -18.11
CA ARG A 29 15.01 -26.06 -18.48
C ARG A 29 14.13 -27.02 -17.66
N VAL A 30 14.71 -27.99 -16.94
CA VAL A 30 13.99 -28.89 -16.01
C VAL A 30 13.12 -28.12 -15.01
N ILE A 31 13.54 -26.92 -14.61
CA ILE A 31 12.81 -26.09 -13.65
C ILE A 31 11.45 -25.58 -14.17
N LEU A 32 11.27 -25.53 -15.50
CA LEU A 32 10.02 -25.10 -16.11
C LEU A 32 8.94 -26.19 -16.02
N GLN A 33 9.35 -27.46 -15.87
CA GLN A 33 8.45 -28.61 -15.77
C GLN A 33 7.37 -28.60 -16.87
N LEU A 34 7.79 -28.41 -18.13
CA LEU A 34 6.86 -28.41 -19.27
C LEU A 34 6.30 -29.83 -19.50
N ASN A 35 5.23 -29.95 -20.28
CA ASN A 35 4.57 -31.23 -20.52
C ASN A 35 5.54 -32.30 -21.11
N LYS A 36 5.21 -33.57 -20.86
CA LYS A 36 6.07 -34.78 -20.96
C LYS A 36 6.81 -35.01 -22.29
N GLU A 37 6.51 -34.30 -23.36
CA GLU A 37 7.12 -34.54 -24.68
C GLU A 37 8.54 -33.96 -24.80
N ASP A 38 8.99 -33.13 -23.84
CA ASP A 38 10.24 -32.36 -23.95
C ASP A 38 11.35 -32.72 -22.91
N TRP A 39 11.19 -33.73 -22.03
CA TRP A 39 12.08 -33.91 -20.84
C TRP A 39 12.64 -35.31 -20.58
N ASN A 40 13.77 -35.32 -19.89
CA ASN A 40 14.37 -36.51 -19.29
C ASN A 40 13.79 -36.76 -17.89
N ASP A 41 13.14 -37.91 -17.67
CA ASP A 41 12.56 -38.31 -16.39
C ASP A 41 13.59 -38.33 -15.23
N ILE A 42 14.87 -38.56 -15.54
CA ILE A 42 15.96 -38.58 -14.56
C ILE A 42 16.20 -37.18 -13.98
N ASP A 43 16.15 -36.14 -14.82
CA ASP A 43 16.40 -34.76 -14.37
C ASP A 43 15.28 -34.30 -13.43
N ILE A 44 14.03 -34.69 -13.74
CA ILE A 44 12.86 -34.44 -12.89
C ILE A 44 12.97 -35.21 -11.57
N ALA A 45 13.35 -36.49 -11.62
CA ALA A 45 13.54 -37.29 -10.42
C ALA A 45 14.63 -36.71 -9.51
N ALA A 46 15.74 -36.23 -10.08
CA ALA A 46 16.83 -35.60 -9.35
C ALA A 46 16.41 -34.24 -8.74
N LEU A 47 15.66 -33.41 -9.47
CA LEU A 47 15.08 -32.17 -8.93
C LEU A 47 14.15 -32.46 -7.74
N ASN A 48 13.25 -33.43 -7.89
CA ASN A 48 12.34 -33.86 -6.81
C ASN A 48 13.10 -34.43 -5.60
N LEU A 49 14.20 -35.15 -5.83
CA LEU A 49 15.06 -35.64 -4.76
C LEU A 49 15.70 -34.48 -3.98
N LEU A 50 16.23 -33.47 -4.67
CA LEU A 50 16.78 -32.27 -4.02
C LEU A 50 15.74 -31.55 -3.19
N GLU A 51 14.52 -31.43 -3.70
CA GLU A 51 13.42 -30.81 -2.99
C GLU A 51 13.09 -31.53 -1.67
N VAL A 52 12.92 -32.85 -1.74
CA VAL A 52 12.63 -33.69 -0.58
C VAL A 52 13.79 -33.67 0.41
N ALA A 53 15.03 -33.78 -0.07
CA ALA A 53 16.23 -33.73 0.76
C ALA A 53 16.44 -32.36 1.44
N GLY A 54 16.00 -31.29 0.79
CA GLY A 54 15.98 -29.94 1.35
C GLY A 54 14.89 -29.72 2.39
N GLY A 55 14.00 -30.70 2.58
CA GLY A 55 12.83 -30.58 3.44
C GLY A 55 11.78 -29.61 2.90
N PHE A 56 11.79 -29.31 1.59
CA PHE A 56 10.85 -28.38 0.96
C PHE A 56 9.54 -29.08 0.56
N THR A 57 8.96 -29.79 1.53
CA THR A 57 7.72 -30.56 1.41
C THR A 57 6.76 -30.16 2.53
N SER A 58 5.45 -30.23 2.27
CA SER A 58 4.41 -29.90 3.26
C SER A 58 4.16 -31.00 4.29
N THR A 59 4.66 -32.21 4.02
CA THR A 59 4.49 -33.41 4.85
C THR A 59 5.76 -33.81 5.60
N ALA A 60 6.72 -32.88 5.74
CA ALA A 60 7.99 -33.16 6.39
C ALA A 60 7.75 -33.70 7.82
N PRO A 61 8.28 -34.89 8.16
CA PRO A 61 7.98 -35.56 9.44
C PRO A 61 8.63 -34.86 10.65
N SER A 62 9.62 -34.00 10.41
CA SER A 62 10.29 -33.22 11.45
C SER A 62 10.80 -31.88 10.89
N TYR A 63 10.72 -30.84 11.72
CA TYR A 63 11.31 -29.53 11.43
C TYR A 63 12.61 -29.39 12.23
N HIS A 64 13.75 -29.41 11.54
CA HIS A 64 15.08 -29.32 12.15
C HIS A 64 15.61 -27.88 12.07
N PRO A 65 16.47 -27.41 12.99
CA PRO A 65 17.05 -26.07 12.93
C PRO A 65 17.78 -25.73 11.62
N SER A 66 18.28 -26.73 10.90
CA SER A 66 18.90 -26.55 9.58
C SER A 66 17.91 -26.46 8.40
N THR A 67 16.64 -26.77 8.62
CA THR A 67 15.61 -26.84 7.56
C THR A 67 15.46 -25.50 6.80
N PRO A 68 15.37 -24.33 7.47
CA PRO A 68 15.29 -23.04 6.77
C PRO A 68 16.43 -22.82 5.77
N TYR A 69 17.66 -23.14 6.18
CA TYR A 69 18.83 -22.99 5.32
C TYR A 69 18.79 -23.92 4.11
N LYS A 70 18.46 -25.20 4.31
CA LYS A 70 18.35 -26.17 3.21
C LYS A 70 17.26 -25.76 2.21
N ARG A 71 16.12 -25.26 2.68
CA ARG A 71 15.06 -24.70 1.81
C ARG A 71 15.53 -23.48 1.05
N GLN A 72 16.28 -22.57 1.69
CA GLN A 72 16.87 -21.41 1.02
C GLN A 72 17.82 -21.84 -0.09
N VAL A 73 18.68 -22.82 0.16
CA VAL A 73 19.59 -23.40 -0.85
C VAL A 73 18.81 -24.00 -2.02
N TYR A 74 17.71 -24.72 -1.77
CA TYR A 74 16.85 -25.26 -2.82
C TYR A 74 16.23 -24.16 -3.70
N ILE A 75 15.66 -23.13 -3.09
CA ILE A 75 15.08 -22.00 -3.83
C ILE A 75 16.17 -21.27 -4.62
N ARG A 76 17.33 -21.01 -4.01
CA ARG A 76 18.48 -20.40 -4.71
C ARG A 76 18.91 -21.23 -5.92
N ALA A 77 19.02 -22.55 -5.78
CA ALA A 77 19.33 -23.44 -6.89
C ALA A 77 18.26 -23.38 -8.00
N SER A 78 16.99 -23.38 -7.63
CA SER A 78 15.85 -23.22 -8.55
C SER A 78 15.93 -21.91 -9.35
N ILE A 79 16.25 -20.80 -8.67
CA ILE A 79 16.37 -19.49 -9.30
C ILE A 79 17.62 -19.40 -10.19
N LYS A 80 18.74 -20.03 -9.81
CA LYS A 80 19.93 -20.15 -10.67
C LYS A 80 19.63 -20.96 -11.93
N LEU A 81 18.91 -22.08 -11.82
CA LEU A 81 18.46 -22.88 -12.98
C LEU A 81 17.56 -22.04 -13.89
N LEU A 82 16.57 -21.36 -13.33
CA LEU A 82 15.66 -20.51 -14.11
C LEU A 82 16.43 -19.38 -14.81
N SER A 83 17.34 -18.70 -14.12
CA SER A 83 18.17 -17.64 -14.71
C SER A 83 19.07 -18.17 -15.84
N THR A 84 19.67 -19.35 -15.64
CA THR A 84 20.48 -20.04 -16.67
C THR A 84 19.63 -20.48 -17.86
N CYS A 85 18.40 -20.94 -17.61
CA CYS A 85 17.45 -21.33 -18.63
C CYS A 85 17.08 -20.12 -19.51
N LEU A 86 16.68 -19.01 -18.90
CA LEU A 86 16.23 -17.81 -19.61
C LEU A 86 17.38 -17.10 -20.35
N SER A 87 18.62 -17.19 -19.84
CA SER A 87 19.80 -16.64 -20.54
C SER A 87 20.25 -17.51 -21.71
N LYS A 88 20.25 -18.84 -21.56
CA LYS A 88 20.67 -19.79 -22.59
C LYS A 88 19.61 -19.97 -23.69
N TYR A 89 18.33 -20.00 -23.33
CA TYR A 89 17.21 -20.25 -24.24
C TYR A 89 16.34 -19.00 -24.38
N LYS A 90 16.94 -17.93 -24.91
CA LYS A 90 16.28 -16.62 -25.11
C LYS A 90 14.88 -16.68 -25.75
N PRO A 91 14.58 -17.57 -26.73
CA PRO A 91 13.23 -17.66 -27.29
C PRO A 91 12.13 -18.00 -26.28
N LEU A 92 12.46 -18.61 -25.13
CA LEU A 92 11.47 -18.90 -24.08
C LEU A 92 10.91 -17.61 -23.47
N VAL A 93 11.74 -16.58 -23.38
CA VAL A 93 11.38 -15.26 -22.82
C VAL A 93 10.40 -14.51 -23.74
N THR A 94 10.39 -14.81 -25.04
CA THR A 94 9.50 -14.16 -26.01
C THR A 94 8.29 -15.03 -26.35
N SER A 95 8.48 -16.34 -26.53
CA SER A 95 7.47 -17.23 -27.11
C SER A 95 6.75 -18.12 -26.11
N ARG A 96 7.29 -18.28 -24.89
CA ARG A 96 6.72 -19.15 -23.83
C ARG A 96 6.59 -18.44 -22.48
N GLN A 97 6.21 -17.15 -22.51
CA GLN A 97 6.13 -16.28 -21.35
C GLN A 97 5.22 -16.81 -20.23
N GLU A 98 4.07 -17.41 -20.57
CA GLU A 98 3.15 -17.96 -19.57
C GLU A 98 3.75 -19.14 -18.81
N GLU A 99 4.54 -19.99 -19.46
CA GLU A 99 5.20 -21.13 -18.82
C GLU A 99 6.23 -20.65 -17.78
N VAL A 100 7.00 -19.62 -18.14
CA VAL A 100 7.97 -18.98 -17.24
C VAL A 100 7.24 -18.35 -16.04
N LYS A 101 6.19 -17.56 -16.29
CA LYS A 101 5.39 -16.95 -15.22
C LYS A 101 4.76 -18.01 -14.32
N ASN A 102 4.27 -19.12 -14.88
CA ASN A 102 3.69 -20.22 -14.12
C ASN A 102 4.73 -20.97 -13.29
N ALA A 103 5.95 -21.17 -13.79
CA ALA A 103 7.04 -21.75 -13.00
C ALA A 103 7.36 -20.89 -11.77
N ILE A 104 7.47 -19.57 -11.95
CA ILE A 104 7.69 -18.62 -10.84
C ILE A 104 6.52 -18.65 -9.85
N LYS A 105 5.27 -18.59 -10.33
CA LYS A 105 4.07 -18.68 -9.47
C LYS A 105 4.01 -19.98 -8.69
N LYS A 106 4.32 -21.12 -9.32
CA LYS A 106 4.37 -22.43 -8.65
C LYS A 106 5.40 -22.45 -7.54
N LEU A 107 6.56 -21.82 -7.74
CA LEU A 107 7.60 -21.71 -6.70
C LEU A 107 7.10 -20.90 -5.50
N ILE A 108 6.46 -19.75 -5.74
CA ILE A 108 5.87 -18.90 -4.70
C ILE A 108 4.73 -19.63 -3.96
N GLU A 109 3.83 -20.28 -4.69
CA GLU A 109 2.75 -21.09 -4.11
C GLU A 109 3.31 -22.21 -3.21
N LYS A 110 4.42 -22.81 -3.64
CA LYS A 110 5.07 -23.85 -2.85
C LYS A 110 5.70 -23.31 -1.58
N VAL A 111 6.29 -22.11 -1.62
CA VAL A 111 6.75 -21.42 -0.40
C VAL A 111 5.57 -21.21 0.55
N GLU A 112 4.44 -20.69 0.07
CA GLU A 112 3.23 -20.49 0.87
C GLU A 112 2.78 -21.81 1.52
N ILE A 113 2.59 -22.87 0.74
CA ILE A 113 2.10 -24.17 1.23
C ILE A 113 3.07 -24.78 2.24
N VAL A 114 4.36 -24.85 1.91
CA VAL A 114 5.36 -25.55 2.72
C VAL A 114 5.61 -24.81 4.03
N VAL A 115 5.81 -23.49 3.99
CA VAL A 115 6.10 -22.70 5.18
C VAL A 115 4.86 -22.63 6.07
N SER A 116 3.67 -22.43 5.50
CA SER A 116 2.42 -22.41 6.29
C SER A 116 2.16 -23.73 7.01
N ALA A 117 2.49 -24.87 6.39
CA ALA A 117 2.27 -26.19 6.96
C ALA A 117 3.30 -26.60 8.03
N THR A 118 4.57 -26.20 7.86
CA THR A 118 5.68 -26.83 8.60
C THR A 118 6.51 -25.90 9.48
N ALA A 119 6.56 -24.61 9.18
CA ALA A 119 7.39 -23.69 9.96
C ALA A 119 6.73 -23.33 11.30
N PRO A 120 7.49 -23.20 12.40
CA PRO A 120 6.96 -22.76 13.68
C PRO A 120 6.23 -21.42 13.56
N GLY A 121 5.10 -21.28 14.28
CA GLY A 121 4.20 -20.12 14.17
C GLY A 121 4.89 -18.75 14.09
N PRO A 122 5.76 -18.38 15.05
CA PRO A 122 6.46 -17.09 15.04
C PRO A 122 7.47 -16.90 13.90
N GLN A 123 7.92 -17.98 13.28
CA GLN A 123 9.00 -17.98 12.28
C GLN A 123 8.48 -18.00 10.84
N LYS A 124 7.19 -18.28 10.60
CA LYS A 124 6.61 -18.44 9.26
C LYS A 124 6.95 -17.28 8.32
N ALA A 125 6.64 -16.04 8.72
CA ALA A 125 6.89 -14.87 7.90
C ALA A 125 8.38 -14.59 7.68
N CYS A 126 9.23 -14.90 8.68
CA CYS A 126 10.69 -14.76 8.56
C CYS A 126 11.28 -15.79 7.59
N GLU A 127 10.91 -17.06 7.71
CA GLU A 127 11.36 -18.11 6.81
C GLU A 127 10.86 -17.88 5.37
N ALA A 128 9.57 -17.58 5.20
CA ALA A 128 9.04 -17.20 3.88
C ALA A 128 9.79 -15.97 3.32
N GLY A 129 10.15 -15.01 4.17
CA GLY A 129 10.98 -13.86 3.79
C GLY A 129 12.33 -14.26 3.22
N LEU A 130 13.05 -15.15 3.90
CA LEU A 130 14.34 -15.69 3.44
C LEU A 130 14.23 -16.35 2.06
N LEU A 131 13.16 -17.10 1.82
CA LEU A 131 12.92 -17.77 0.53
C LEU A 131 12.53 -16.76 -0.55
N MET A 132 11.68 -15.78 -0.22
CA MET A 132 11.27 -14.74 -1.17
C MET A 132 12.44 -13.84 -1.60
N VAL A 133 13.43 -13.60 -0.74
CA VAL A 133 14.65 -12.86 -1.12
C VAL A 133 15.35 -13.51 -2.30
N GLU A 134 15.47 -14.83 -2.32
CA GLU A 134 16.07 -15.56 -3.44
C GLU A 134 15.21 -15.42 -4.72
N ILE A 135 13.88 -15.49 -4.61
CA ILE A 135 12.96 -15.33 -5.74
C ILE A 135 13.02 -13.89 -6.31
N LEU A 136 13.11 -12.88 -5.43
CA LEU A 136 13.18 -11.47 -5.81
C LEU A 136 14.48 -11.11 -6.56
N THR A 137 15.50 -11.98 -6.57
CA THR A 137 16.66 -11.78 -7.47
C THR A 137 16.25 -11.74 -8.95
N LEU A 138 15.13 -12.37 -9.33
CA LEU A 138 14.58 -12.31 -10.69
C LEU A 138 14.01 -10.94 -11.06
N VAL A 139 13.55 -10.13 -10.08
CA VAL A 139 13.09 -8.75 -10.34
C VAL A 139 14.23 -7.73 -10.25
N ASN A 140 15.38 -8.13 -9.69
CA ASN A 140 16.58 -7.31 -9.57
C ASN A 140 17.52 -7.46 -10.78
N GLN A 141 16.99 -7.91 -11.92
CA GLN A 141 17.77 -7.97 -13.14
C GLN A 141 18.05 -6.54 -13.67
N PRO A 142 19.10 -6.36 -14.50
CA PRO A 142 19.37 -5.05 -15.11
C PRO A 142 18.14 -4.47 -15.81
N THR A 143 18.03 -3.14 -15.83
CA THR A 143 16.91 -2.43 -16.46
C THR A 143 16.69 -2.90 -17.91
N ASN A 144 15.43 -3.01 -18.32
CA ASN A 144 14.99 -3.55 -19.62
C ASN A 144 15.28 -5.05 -19.83
N ASN A 145 15.65 -5.79 -18.79
CA ASN A 145 15.72 -7.25 -18.88
C ASN A 145 14.29 -7.84 -18.83
N PRO A 146 13.82 -8.52 -19.88
CA PRO A 146 12.47 -9.09 -19.93
C PRO A 146 12.19 -10.15 -18.84
N VAL A 147 13.22 -10.75 -18.23
CA VAL A 147 13.07 -11.64 -17.07
C VAL A 147 12.49 -10.90 -15.87
N SER A 148 12.92 -9.64 -15.65
CA SER A 148 12.40 -8.79 -14.58
C SER A 148 10.90 -8.58 -14.72
N ASP A 149 10.45 -8.23 -15.94
CA ASP A 149 9.05 -7.98 -16.22
C ASP A 149 8.19 -9.25 -16.08
N LEU A 150 8.71 -10.40 -16.53
CA LEU A 150 8.02 -11.68 -16.34
C LEU A 150 7.89 -12.03 -14.86
N ALA A 151 8.96 -11.84 -14.08
CA ALA A 151 8.95 -12.11 -12.64
C ALA A 151 8.01 -11.16 -11.88
N LEU A 152 8.05 -9.86 -12.18
CA LEU A 152 7.13 -8.88 -11.62
C LEU A 152 5.67 -9.27 -11.92
N ASN A 153 5.35 -9.53 -13.19
CA ASN A 153 4.00 -9.93 -13.59
C ASN A 153 3.54 -11.25 -12.94
N ALA A 154 4.45 -12.21 -12.77
CA ALA A 154 4.17 -13.46 -12.07
C ALA A 154 3.80 -13.21 -10.60
N ILE A 155 4.58 -12.40 -9.89
CA ILE A 155 4.35 -12.05 -8.49
C ILE A 155 3.05 -11.25 -8.33
N LEU A 156 2.82 -10.24 -9.17
CA LEU A 156 1.59 -9.43 -9.12
C LEU A 156 0.34 -10.27 -9.38
N SER A 157 0.40 -11.15 -10.37
CA SER A 157 -0.69 -12.07 -10.66
C SER A 157 -0.90 -13.12 -9.57
N TRP A 158 0.14 -13.47 -8.81
CA TRP A 158 -0.02 -14.32 -7.64
C TRP A 158 -0.70 -13.53 -6.51
N LEU A 159 -0.21 -12.33 -6.17
CA LEU A 159 -0.75 -11.43 -5.14
C LEU A 159 -2.21 -11.04 -5.37
N SER A 160 -2.66 -10.93 -6.62
CA SER A 160 -4.06 -10.60 -6.94
C SER A 160 -5.08 -11.63 -6.43
N THR A 161 -4.63 -12.85 -6.12
CA THR A 161 -5.45 -13.96 -5.60
C THR A 161 -5.30 -14.19 -4.10
N ARG A 162 -4.47 -13.41 -3.40
CA ARG A 162 -4.09 -13.64 -2.00
C ARG A 162 -4.78 -12.70 -1.02
N ASN A 163 -4.69 -12.99 0.27
CA ASN A 163 -5.36 -12.23 1.32
C ASN A 163 -4.48 -12.12 2.57
N SER A 164 -5.01 -11.51 3.62
CA SER A 164 -4.38 -11.35 4.93
C SER A 164 -3.79 -12.62 5.55
N SER A 165 -4.35 -13.80 5.28
CA SER A 165 -3.86 -15.07 5.85
C SER A 165 -2.55 -15.58 5.25
N SER A 166 -2.10 -15.00 4.13
CA SER A 166 -0.91 -15.48 3.41
C SER A 166 0.39 -15.13 4.15
N VAL A 167 1.19 -16.15 4.45
CA VAL A 167 2.51 -15.97 5.07
C VAL A 167 3.48 -15.29 4.10
N VAL A 168 3.34 -15.52 2.79
CA VAL A 168 4.17 -14.87 1.77
C VAL A 168 3.81 -13.40 1.60
N VAL A 169 2.54 -13.00 1.73
CA VAL A 169 2.16 -11.56 1.75
C VAL A 169 2.85 -10.86 2.92
N ALA A 170 2.79 -11.42 4.13
CA ALA A 170 3.48 -10.87 5.29
C ALA A 170 5.02 -10.85 5.08
N ALA A 171 5.58 -11.90 4.48
CA ALA A 171 7.01 -11.97 4.17
C ALA A 171 7.46 -10.88 3.18
N LEU A 172 6.68 -10.63 2.12
CA LEU A 172 6.98 -9.59 1.14
C LEU A 172 7.00 -8.20 1.77
N LEU A 173 6.01 -7.86 2.62
CA LEU A 173 6.01 -6.59 3.34
C LEU A 173 7.26 -6.40 4.22
N ARG A 174 7.83 -7.49 4.74
CA ARG A 174 9.08 -7.44 5.54
C ARG A 174 10.33 -7.23 4.70
N THR A 175 10.42 -7.83 3.52
CA THR A 175 11.70 -7.96 2.80
C THR A 175 11.82 -7.05 1.58
N LEU A 176 10.71 -6.58 0.99
CA LEU A 176 10.75 -5.79 -0.24
C LEU A 176 11.65 -4.55 -0.12
N GLY A 177 11.50 -3.78 0.97
CA GLY A 177 12.23 -2.52 1.18
C GLY A 177 13.75 -2.65 1.20
N THR A 178 14.28 -3.80 1.61
CA THR A 178 15.71 -4.10 1.68
C THR A 178 16.23 -4.91 0.50
N THR A 179 15.34 -5.51 -0.30
CA THR A 179 15.72 -6.48 -1.32
C THR A 179 15.57 -5.94 -2.73
N VAL A 180 14.49 -5.21 -3.02
CA VAL A 180 14.22 -4.74 -4.39
C VAL A 180 15.01 -3.47 -4.69
N GLY A 181 15.85 -3.51 -5.71
CA GLY A 181 16.74 -2.41 -6.09
C GLY A 181 16.03 -1.29 -6.85
N ASN A 182 15.19 -1.65 -7.82
CA ASN A 182 14.45 -0.69 -8.65
C ASN A 182 13.25 -0.11 -7.88
N GLN A 183 13.14 1.22 -7.83
CA GLN A 183 12.11 1.92 -7.03
C GLN A 183 10.69 1.76 -7.58
N GLU A 184 10.53 1.73 -8.91
CA GLU A 184 9.22 1.56 -9.56
C GLU A 184 8.67 0.15 -9.31
N ILE A 185 9.53 -0.86 -9.45
CA ILE A 185 9.21 -2.26 -9.12
C ILE A 185 8.90 -2.39 -7.63
N LEU A 186 9.72 -1.79 -6.76
CA LEU A 186 9.51 -1.81 -5.31
C LEU A 186 8.15 -1.21 -4.94
N GLY A 187 7.82 -0.02 -5.46
CA GLY A 187 6.54 0.63 -5.21
C GLY A 187 5.36 -0.21 -5.69
N THR A 188 5.47 -0.81 -6.88
CA THR A 188 4.43 -1.66 -7.45
C THR A 188 4.20 -2.93 -6.62
N LEU A 189 5.27 -3.57 -6.15
CA LEU A 189 5.18 -4.75 -5.30
C LEU A 189 4.67 -4.43 -3.90
N LEU A 190 5.09 -3.31 -3.30
CA LEU A 190 4.56 -2.84 -2.02
C LEU A 190 3.05 -2.57 -2.12
N GLU A 191 2.61 -1.88 -3.16
CA GLU A 191 1.20 -1.53 -3.37
C GLU A 191 0.34 -2.79 -3.51
N ALA A 192 0.80 -3.75 -4.31
CA ALA A 192 0.12 -5.01 -4.51
C ALA A 192 0.11 -5.88 -3.23
N SER A 193 1.20 -5.87 -2.46
CA SER A 193 1.32 -6.60 -1.20
C SER A 193 0.40 -6.03 -0.13
N LEU A 194 0.31 -4.70 -0.01
CA LEU A 194 -0.64 -4.03 0.89
C LEU A 194 -2.08 -4.25 0.46
N THR A 195 -2.36 -4.22 -0.84
CA THR A 195 -3.69 -4.55 -1.38
C THR A 195 -4.09 -5.98 -1.03
N ALA A 196 -3.16 -6.94 -1.15
CA ALA A 196 -3.39 -8.33 -0.76
C ALA A 196 -3.56 -8.46 0.76
N PHE A 197 -2.74 -7.76 1.55
CA PHE A 197 -2.82 -7.76 3.01
C PHE A 197 -4.17 -7.30 3.52
N PHE A 198 -4.75 -6.24 2.93
CA PHE A 198 -6.08 -5.76 3.30
C PHE A 198 -7.23 -6.52 2.63
N ARG A 199 -6.99 -7.49 1.76
CA ARG A 199 -8.06 -8.34 1.21
C ARG A 199 -8.49 -9.34 2.28
N ARG A 200 -9.78 -9.40 2.62
CA ARG A 200 -10.33 -10.39 3.57
C ARG A 200 -10.43 -11.76 2.91
N GLY A 201 -10.07 -12.81 3.64
CA GLY A 201 -10.39 -14.19 3.28
C GLY A 201 -11.88 -14.51 3.45
N VAL A 202 -12.39 -15.46 2.65
CA VAL A 202 -13.81 -15.90 2.66
C VAL A 202 -14.24 -16.51 4.00
N SER A 203 -13.30 -16.94 4.83
CA SER A 203 -13.53 -17.72 6.06
C SER A 203 -13.08 -17.01 7.35
N GLU A 204 -12.71 -15.74 7.31
CA GLU A 204 -12.03 -15.11 8.46
C GLU A 204 -12.99 -14.44 9.46
N THR A 205 -13.04 -15.00 10.67
CA THR A 205 -13.40 -14.34 11.95
C THR A 205 -12.19 -13.64 12.59
N SER A 206 -11.11 -13.43 11.81
CA SER A 206 -9.81 -12.90 12.25
C SER A 206 -9.92 -11.56 12.99
N PRO A 207 -8.94 -11.25 13.87
CA PRO A 207 -8.81 -9.92 14.47
C PRO A 207 -8.82 -8.84 13.39
N SER A 208 -9.36 -7.68 13.71
CA SER A 208 -9.50 -6.57 12.78
C SER A 208 -8.15 -6.22 12.15
N LEU A 209 -8.05 -6.33 10.82
CA LEU A 209 -6.92 -5.82 10.06
C LEU A 209 -6.77 -4.34 10.39
N ASN A 210 -5.58 -3.95 10.86
CA ASN A 210 -5.28 -2.59 11.26
C ASN A 210 -3.93 -2.14 10.66
N TRP A 211 -3.73 -0.83 10.61
CA TRP A 211 -2.50 -0.25 10.09
C TRP A 211 -1.29 -0.44 11.02
N SER A 212 -1.51 -0.66 12.32
CA SER A 212 -0.42 -0.92 13.27
C SER A 212 0.26 -2.28 13.03
N VAL A 213 -0.46 -3.28 12.51
CA VAL A 213 0.16 -4.55 12.06
C VAL A 213 1.02 -4.31 10.82
N VAL A 214 0.56 -3.50 9.87
CA VAL A 214 1.38 -3.11 8.70
C VAL A 214 2.65 -2.39 9.16
N GLU A 215 2.51 -1.45 10.08
CA GLU A 215 3.62 -0.76 10.70
C GLU A 215 4.55 -1.73 11.43
N ALA A 216 4.07 -2.74 12.15
CA ALA A 216 4.95 -3.71 12.81
C ALA A 216 5.69 -4.63 11.82
N VAL A 217 5.06 -4.97 10.69
CA VAL A 217 5.59 -5.94 9.72
C VAL A 217 6.60 -5.30 8.78
N ILE A 218 6.31 -4.12 8.23
CA ILE A 218 7.22 -3.45 7.29
C ILE A 218 8.56 -3.18 7.97
N GLN A 219 9.66 -3.52 7.31
CA GLN A 219 10.99 -3.17 7.78
C GLN A 219 11.40 -1.77 7.27
N PRO A 220 12.29 -1.06 7.98
CA PRO A 220 12.86 0.19 7.48
C PRO A 220 13.40 0.02 6.05
N ILE A 221 12.96 0.89 5.15
CA ILE A 221 13.39 0.86 3.76
C ILE A 221 14.79 1.45 3.66
N ILE A 222 15.65 0.81 2.86
CA ILE A 222 17.00 1.34 2.60
C ILE A 222 16.87 2.73 1.94
N PRO A 223 17.49 3.79 2.49
CA PRO A 223 17.46 5.13 1.90
C PRO A 223 18.00 5.12 0.47
N ARG A 224 17.37 5.90 -0.43
CA ARG A 224 17.73 5.98 -1.86
C ARG A 224 17.73 7.43 -2.34
N HIS A 225 18.39 7.68 -3.47
CA HIS A 225 18.36 8.97 -4.17
C HIS A 225 18.02 8.75 -5.66
N PRO A 226 16.90 9.31 -6.18
CA PRO A 226 15.86 10.07 -5.46
C PRO A 226 15.16 9.22 -4.37
N PRO A 227 14.44 9.83 -3.41
CA PRO A 227 13.63 9.11 -2.43
C PRO A 227 12.57 8.22 -3.08
N LEU A 228 12.19 7.12 -2.41
CA LEU A 228 11.21 6.17 -2.93
C LEU A 228 9.84 6.84 -3.14
N GLU A 229 9.49 7.78 -2.27
CA GLU A 229 8.22 8.50 -2.26
C GLU A 229 7.96 9.24 -3.57
N ASP A 230 9.00 9.74 -4.24
CA ASP A 230 8.88 10.39 -5.56
C ASP A 230 8.34 9.42 -6.61
N SER A 231 8.82 8.16 -6.57
CA SER A 231 8.31 7.09 -7.43
C SER A 231 6.88 6.70 -7.04
N LEU A 232 6.56 6.62 -5.74
CA LEU A 232 5.21 6.26 -5.28
C LEU A 232 4.18 7.31 -5.68
N VAL A 233 4.52 8.60 -5.55
CA VAL A 233 3.68 9.74 -5.96
C VAL A 233 3.45 9.73 -7.46
N SER A 234 4.51 9.55 -8.23
CA SER A 234 4.44 9.54 -9.70
C SER A 234 3.59 8.38 -10.24
N SER A 235 3.66 7.20 -9.60
CA SER A 235 2.92 6.00 -9.99
C SER A 235 1.54 5.88 -9.34
N GLY A 236 1.19 6.72 -8.36
CA GLY A 236 -0.10 6.64 -7.65
C GLY A 236 -0.21 5.48 -6.66
N HIS A 237 0.91 5.04 -6.08
CA HIS A 237 0.98 3.94 -5.11
C HIS A 237 0.66 4.44 -3.69
N ILE A 238 -0.61 4.80 -3.48
CA ILE A 238 -1.07 5.52 -2.28
C ILE A 238 -1.03 4.66 -1.00
N LEU A 239 -1.31 3.35 -1.07
CA LEU A 239 -1.22 2.50 0.12
C LEU A 239 0.22 2.42 0.59
N SER A 240 1.14 2.26 -0.36
CA SER A 240 2.59 2.24 -0.10
C SER A 240 3.05 3.55 0.52
N LEU A 241 2.65 4.67 -0.05
CA LEU A 241 3.01 6.00 0.47
C LEU A 241 2.49 6.19 1.90
N TYR A 242 1.23 5.81 2.15
CA TYR A 242 0.65 5.90 3.49
C TYR A 242 1.39 5.01 4.51
N ALA A 243 1.75 3.78 4.13
CA ALA A 243 2.51 2.88 4.99
C ALA A 243 3.89 3.48 5.36
N LEU A 244 4.55 4.19 4.44
CA LEU A 244 5.81 4.89 4.73
C LEU A 244 5.61 6.09 5.65
N VAL A 245 4.53 6.87 5.45
CA VAL A 245 4.18 7.97 6.36
C VAL A 245 4.03 7.45 7.78
N LEU A 246 3.33 6.33 7.98
CA LEU A 246 3.19 5.72 9.31
C LEU A 246 4.55 5.30 9.87
N LYS A 247 5.39 4.67 9.04
CA LYS A 247 6.75 4.27 9.44
C LYS A 247 7.67 5.43 9.83
N HIS A 248 7.45 6.61 9.26
CA HIS A 248 8.22 7.81 9.59
C HIS A 248 7.75 8.52 10.85
N ILE A 249 6.63 8.12 11.46
CA ILE A 249 6.10 8.72 12.69
C ILE A 249 6.24 7.70 13.83
N PRO A 250 7.47 7.50 14.37
CA PRO A 250 7.66 6.63 15.52
C PRO A 250 6.92 7.19 16.75
N PRO A 251 6.62 6.37 17.77
CA PRO A 251 5.99 6.83 19.02
C PRO A 251 6.75 7.96 19.74
N SER A 252 8.06 8.09 19.49
CA SER A 252 8.94 9.11 20.05
C SER A 252 9.13 10.34 19.16
N CYS A 253 8.42 10.44 18.03
CA CYS A 253 8.57 11.53 17.07
C CYS A 253 8.25 12.87 17.74
N ASP A 254 9.16 13.84 17.61
CA ASP A 254 8.93 15.18 18.16
C ASP A 254 8.02 16.01 17.24
N ILE A 255 7.44 17.09 17.79
CA ILE A 255 6.47 17.90 17.05
C ILE A 255 7.07 18.59 15.81
N ARG A 256 8.39 18.81 15.77
CA ARG A 256 9.10 19.43 14.64
C ARG A 256 9.36 18.42 13.54
N GLU A 257 9.71 17.18 13.89
CA GLU A 257 9.80 16.06 12.96
C GLU A 257 8.44 15.78 12.31
N GLU A 258 7.36 15.78 13.10
CA GLU A 258 6.00 15.67 12.57
C GLU A 258 5.65 16.81 11.60
N ALA A 259 6.12 18.03 11.86
CA ALA A 259 5.92 19.16 10.95
C ALA A 259 6.65 18.96 9.60
N ASN A 260 7.83 18.33 9.60
CA ASN A 260 8.55 17.98 8.36
C ASN A 260 7.80 16.89 7.58
N ILE A 261 7.24 15.90 8.27
CA ILE A 261 6.43 14.84 7.63
C ILE A 261 5.14 15.45 7.05
N LEU A 262 4.49 16.34 7.77
CA LEU A 262 3.32 17.10 7.30
C LEU A 262 3.66 17.94 6.06
N HIS A 263 4.84 18.58 6.05
CA HIS A 263 5.31 19.31 4.87
C HIS A 263 5.42 18.40 3.65
N ASN A 264 6.14 17.27 3.78
CA ASN A 264 6.35 16.32 2.70
C ASN A 264 5.02 15.73 2.20
N LEU A 265 4.13 15.37 3.11
CA LEU A 265 2.80 14.87 2.78
C LEU A 265 2.01 15.87 1.91
N MET A 266 2.13 17.16 2.22
CA MET A 266 1.48 18.21 1.43
C MET A 266 2.13 18.43 0.06
N GLU A 267 3.45 18.28 -0.07
CA GLU A 267 4.13 18.29 -1.38
C GLU A 267 3.71 17.09 -2.23
N TRP A 268 3.65 15.90 -1.64
CA TRP A 268 3.21 14.69 -2.32
C TRP A 268 1.76 14.80 -2.79
N LEU A 269 0.84 15.25 -1.92
CA LEU A 269 -0.57 15.47 -2.28
C LEU A 269 -0.77 16.45 -3.44
N ALA A 270 0.08 17.49 -3.53
CA ALA A 270 0.03 18.44 -4.63
C ALA A 270 0.50 17.84 -5.97
N ASN A 271 1.33 16.79 -5.94
CA ASN A 271 1.93 16.18 -7.14
C ASN A 271 1.24 14.88 -7.59
N ILE A 272 0.33 14.31 -6.78
CA ILE A 272 -0.41 13.10 -7.15
C ILE A 272 -1.35 13.36 -8.32
N LYS A 273 -1.20 12.59 -9.40
CA LYS A 273 -2.12 12.57 -10.54
C LYS A 273 -3.29 11.63 -10.26
N ILE A 274 -4.32 12.14 -9.59
CA ILE A 274 -5.53 11.38 -9.21
C ILE A 274 -6.13 10.67 -10.42
N ASN A 275 -6.55 9.42 -10.26
CA ASN A 275 -7.39 8.71 -11.22
C ASN A 275 -8.33 7.76 -10.46
N GLU A 276 -9.32 7.21 -11.15
CA GLU A 276 -10.38 6.39 -10.54
C GLU A 276 -9.86 5.25 -9.65
N SER A 277 -8.73 4.61 -10.02
CA SER A 277 -8.23 3.43 -9.29
C SER A 277 -7.53 3.76 -7.96
N MET A 278 -7.30 5.04 -7.66
CA MET A 278 -6.66 5.49 -6.43
C MET A 278 -7.55 6.39 -5.55
N GLU A 279 -8.73 6.81 -6.02
CA GLU A 279 -9.57 7.77 -5.29
C GLU A 279 -9.96 7.29 -3.90
N ASN A 280 -10.27 6.00 -3.77
CA ASN A 280 -10.62 5.37 -2.49
C ASN A 280 -9.47 5.34 -1.48
N LYS A 281 -8.22 5.56 -1.93
CA LYS A 281 -7.02 5.56 -1.07
C LYS A 281 -6.63 6.95 -0.58
N LEU A 282 -7.01 8.02 -1.30
CA LEU A 282 -6.70 9.41 -0.93
C LEU A 282 -7.15 9.78 0.50
N PRO A 283 -8.30 9.30 1.01
CA PRO A 283 -8.74 9.59 2.37
C PRO A 283 -7.72 9.21 3.45
N LEU A 284 -6.86 8.22 3.21
CA LEU A 284 -5.79 7.83 4.13
C LEU A 284 -4.78 8.97 4.36
N LEU A 285 -4.38 9.64 3.27
CA LEU A 285 -3.43 10.75 3.34
C LEU A 285 -4.10 12.00 3.92
N TRP A 286 -5.34 12.28 3.49
CA TRP A 286 -6.09 13.45 3.96
C TRP A 286 -6.39 13.38 5.46
N SER A 287 -6.84 12.23 5.98
CA SER A 287 -7.07 12.06 7.41
C SER A 287 -5.77 12.25 8.19
N LYS A 288 -4.64 11.73 7.68
CA LYS A 288 -3.35 11.91 8.34
C LYS A 288 -2.89 13.36 8.39
N VAL A 289 -3.17 14.17 7.36
CA VAL A 289 -2.97 15.63 7.42
C VAL A 289 -3.78 16.24 8.56
N LEU A 290 -5.06 15.87 8.73
CA LEU A 290 -5.89 16.37 9.82
C LEU A 290 -5.33 15.99 11.19
N THR A 291 -4.93 14.73 11.39
CA THR A 291 -4.31 14.24 12.62
C THR A 291 -3.03 15.01 12.94
N LEU A 292 -2.14 15.21 11.95
CA LEU A 292 -0.89 15.95 12.16
C LEU A 292 -1.15 17.43 12.44
N CYS A 293 -2.09 18.07 11.74
CA CYS A 293 -2.49 19.45 12.03
C CYS A 293 -3.06 19.62 13.44
N TYR A 294 -3.87 18.66 13.93
CA TYR A 294 -4.33 18.68 15.32
C TYR A 294 -3.17 18.65 16.30
N ARG A 295 -2.21 17.72 16.10
CA ARG A 295 -1.02 17.61 16.95
C ARG A 295 -0.17 18.88 16.93
N GLN A 296 -0.02 19.52 15.77
CA GLN A 296 0.67 20.81 15.66
C GLN A 296 -0.01 21.87 16.55
N CYS A 297 -1.34 21.94 16.59
CA CYS A 297 -2.04 22.86 17.50
C CYS A 297 -1.92 22.47 18.97
N GLU A 298 -1.89 21.17 19.29
CA GLU A 298 -1.87 20.67 20.67
C GLU A 298 -0.50 20.82 21.35
N PHE A 299 0.58 20.61 20.59
CA PHE A 299 1.94 20.50 21.13
C PHE A 299 2.88 21.64 20.72
N SER A 300 2.48 22.54 19.80
CA SER A 300 3.27 23.73 19.45
C SER A 300 2.83 24.96 20.26
N PRO A 301 3.67 26.01 20.38
CA PRO A 301 3.31 27.24 21.08
C PRO A 301 2.13 27.99 20.45
N ASP A 302 1.91 27.82 19.15
CA ASP A 302 0.81 28.41 18.39
C ASP A 302 0.29 27.46 17.30
N CYS A 303 -0.83 27.84 16.66
CA CYS A 303 -1.47 27.04 15.62
C CYS A 303 -1.04 27.44 14.19
N THR A 304 -0.05 28.32 14.01
CA THR A 304 0.31 28.91 12.71
C THR A 304 0.68 27.83 11.68
N THR A 305 1.47 26.84 12.09
CA THR A 305 1.85 25.71 11.24
C THR A 305 0.62 24.92 10.77
N ALA A 306 -0.29 24.59 11.69
CA ALA A 306 -1.50 23.85 11.37
C ALA A 306 -2.40 24.63 10.41
N VAL A 307 -2.64 25.91 10.67
CA VAL A 307 -3.49 26.76 9.83
C VAL A 307 -2.92 26.91 8.43
N ARG A 308 -1.59 27.07 8.30
CA ARG A 308 -0.91 27.07 7.00
C ARG A 308 -1.19 25.80 6.22
N TYR A 309 -1.05 24.63 6.83
CA TYR A 309 -1.24 23.35 6.14
C TYR A 309 -2.70 22.99 5.91
N LEU A 310 -3.63 23.38 6.79
CA LEU A 310 -5.07 23.25 6.58
C LEU A 310 -5.53 24.08 5.37
N ASN A 311 -5.08 25.34 5.26
CA ASN A 311 -5.35 26.16 4.09
C ASN A 311 -4.71 25.57 2.81
N LYS A 312 -3.46 25.08 2.89
CA LYS A 312 -2.82 24.41 1.77
C LYS A 312 -3.57 23.15 1.36
N LEU A 313 -4.10 22.37 2.31
CA LEU A 313 -4.94 21.21 2.03
C LEU A 313 -6.18 21.61 1.24
N VAL A 314 -6.91 22.63 1.70
CA VAL A 314 -8.08 23.16 0.99
C VAL A 314 -7.74 23.55 -0.45
N GLN A 315 -6.62 24.25 -0.66
CA GLN A 315 -6.16 24.62 -2.00
C GLN A 315 -5.85 23.39 -2.87
N VAL A 316 -5.03 22.47 -2.37
CA VAL A 316 -4.60 21.28 -3.12
C VAL A 316 -5.79 20.42 -3.53
N VAL A 317 -6.70 20.13 -2.60
CA VAL A 317 -7.84 19.25 -2.91
C VAL A 317 -8.84 19.92 -3.86
N THR A 318 -9.06 21.23 -3.72
CA THR A 318 -9.94 21.99 -4.62
C THR A 318 -9.37 22.05 -6.03
N GLN A 319 -8.09 22.38 -6.18
CA GLN A 319 -7.41 22.41 -7.49
C GLN A 319 -7.44 21.05 -8.18
N ASN A 320 -7.19 19.97 -7.42
CA ASN A 320 -7.24 18.61 -7.95
C ASN A 320 -8.63 18.22 -8.43
N ALA A 321 -9.70 18.67 -7.76
CA ALA A 321 -11.07 18.41 -8.17
C ALA A 321 -11.53 19.29 -9.37
N GLU A 322 -11.02 20.51 -9.50
CA GLU A 322 -11.42 21.48 -10.54
C GLU A 322 -10.67 21.32 -11.86
N HIS A 323 -9.36 21.03 -11.82
CA HIS A 323 -8.51 20.93 -13.03
C HIS A 323 -9.02 19.92 -14.06
N ARG A 324 -9.85 18.95 -13.66
CA ARG A 324 -10.36 17.89 -14.53
C ARG A 324 -11.84 17.99 -14.86
N ALA A 325 -12.55 18.94 -14.23
CA ALA A 325 -13.94 19.25 -14.59
C ALA A 325 -14.00 20.17 -15.83
N GLY A 326 -12.99 21.01 -16.06
CA GLY A 326 -12.98 22.00 -17.16
C GLY A 326 -12.10 21.69 -18.37
N ALA A 327 -11.05 20.86 -18.26
CA ALA A 327 -10.09 20.65 -19.35
C ALA A 327 -10.58 19.75 -20.51
N GLY A 328 -11.75 19.13 -20.38
CA GLY A 328 -12.33 18.21 -21.37
C GLY A 328 -13.59 18.72 -22.08
N TRP A 329 -14.09 19.91 -21.75
CA TRP A 329 -15.31 20.48 -22.31
C TRP A 329 -15.09 21.31 -23.59
N GLY A 330 -13.92 21.19 -24.22
CA GLY A 330 -13.69 21.70 -25.57
C GLY A 330 -14.36 20.80 -26.63
N LEU A 331 -14.57 21.36 -27.83
CA LEU A 331 -15.19 20.73 -29.01
C LEU A 331 -14.69 19.30 -29.35
N LEU A 332 -13.50 18.92 -28.87
CA LEU A 332 -12.86 17.61 -29.07
C LEU A 332 -13.22 16.55 -28.00
N GLY A 333 -13.68 16.94 -26.81
CA GLY A 333 -14.16 16.01 -25.78
C GLY A 333 -15.53 15.40 -26.11
N ALA A 334 -16.38 16.15 -26.84
CA ALA A 334 -17.69 15.70 -27.31
C ALA A 334 -17.63 14.61 -28.40
N ILE A 335 -16.47 14.43 -29.04
CA ILE A 335 -16.24 13.43 -30.11
C ILE A 335 -15.69 12.09 -29.53
N GLY A 336 -15.49 12.00 -28.21
CA GLY A 336 -15.11 10.74 -27.55
C GLY A 336 -13.64 10.30 -27.74
N ILE A 337 -12.79 11.18 -28.28
CA ILE A 337 -11.39 10.86 -28.62
C ILE A 337 -10.43 11.06 -27.42
N CYS A 338 -10.83 11.85 -26.41
CA CYS A 338 -10.11 11.94 -25.14
C CYS A 338 -10.93 11.30 -24.02
N LYS A 339 -10.53 10.09 -23.59
CA LYS A 339 -10.90 9.58 -22.25
C LYS A 339 -10.18 10.44 -21.21
N SER A 340 -10.72 11.61 -20.91
CA SER A 340 -10.34 12.35 -19.70
C SER A 340 -10.55 11.40 -18.51
N GLN A 341 -9.50 11.14 -17.73
CA GLN A 341 -9.61 10.43 -16.46
C GLN A 341 -10.41 11.30 -15.51
N MET A 342 -11.73 11.18 -15.61
CA MET A 342 -12.69 11.96 -14.83
C MET A 342 -12.71 11.45 -13.41
N ILE A 343 -12.58 12.37 -12.46
CA ILE A 343 -12.76 12.08 -11.03
C ILE A 343 -14.20 11.61 -10.82
N THR A 344 -14.46 10.62 -9.97
CA THR A 344 -15.82 10.13 -9.74
C THR A 344 -16.67 11.12 -8.93
N THR A 345 -18.00 10.95 -8.96
CA THR A 345 -18.92 11.73 -8.10
C THR A 345 -18.62 11.54 -6.62
N LYS A 346 -18.23 10.33 -6.20
CA LYS A 346 -17.83 10.01 -4.82
C LYS A 346 -16.61 10.82 -4.38
N CYS A 347 -15.55 10.86 -5.19
CA CYS A 347 -14.33 11.62 -4.85
C CYS A 347 -14.57 13.14 -4.89
N ARG A 348 -15.35 13.65 -5.83
CA ARG A 348 -15.77 15.06 -5.83
C ARG A 348 -16.59 15.43 -4.60
N PHE A 349 -17.50 14.56 -4.18
CA PHE A 349 -18.26 14.73 -2.95
C PHE A 349 -17.33 14.77 -1.73
N LEU A 350 -16.42 13.79 -1.58
CA LEU A 350 -15.47 13.78 -0.46
C LEU A 350 -14.58 15.01 -0.42
N THR A 351 -14.13 15.48 -1.59
CA THR A 351 -13.31 16.70 -1.67
C THR A 351 -14.05 17.90 -1.09
N ARG A 352 -15.31 18.12 -1.50
CA ARG A 352 -16.13 19.23 -0.98
C ARG A 352 -16.43 19.09 0.51
N THR A 353 -16.69 17.86 0.95
CA THR A 353 -16.85 17.53 2.38
C THR A 353 -15.60 17.87 3.19
N LEU A 354 -14.41 17.49 2.71
CA LEU A 354 -13.15 17.78 3.36
C LEU A 354 -12.89 19.30 3.44
N VAL A 355 -13.14 20.02 2.35
CA VAL A 355 -13.01 21.49 2.33
C VAL A 355 -13.93 22.15 3.36
N ALA A 356 -15.22 21.78 3.36
CA ALA A 356 -16.18 22.31 4.33
C ALA A 356 -15.80 21.97 5.78
N LEU A 357 -15.36 20.73 6.03
CA LEU A 357 -14.92 20.28 7.35
C LEU A 357 -13.69 21.06 7.84
N VAL A 358 -12.69 21.27 6.99
CA VAL A 358 -11.45 21.98 7.33
C VAL A 358 -11.72 23.46 7.61
N LEU A 359 -12.43 24.14 6.70
CA LEU A 359 -12.72 25.58 6.86
C LEU A 359 -13.59 25.84 8.10
N ALA A 360 -14.47 24.91 8.46
CA ALA A 360 -15.27 25.00 9.69
C ALA A 360 -14.44 24.99 10.99
N GLN A 361 -13.15 24.63 10.92
CA GLN A 361 -12.25 24.67 12.08
C GLN A 361 -11.44 25.97 12.21
N LEU A 362 -11.59 26.90 11.26
CA LEU A 362 -10.80 28.12 11.13
C LEU A 362 -11.68 29.37 11.26
N PRO A 363 -12.30 29.66 12.43
CA PRO A 363 -13.25 30.76 12.59
C PRO A 363 -12.60 32.13 12.39
N SER A 364 -13.43 33.11 12.04
CA SER A 364 -13.00 34.50 11.89
C SER A 364 -13.03 35.21 13.24
N ARG A 365 -12.01 36.02 13.54
CA ARG A 365 -11.97 36.90 14.71
C ARG A 365 -12.57 38.26 14.34
N ARG A 366 -13.38 38.85 15.22
CA ARG A 366 -14.08 40.12 14.92
C ARG A 366 -13.23 41.39 15.11
N ASP A 367 -12.18 41.33 15.94
CA ASP A 367 -11.35 42.50 16.25
C ASP A 367 -10.17 42.65 15.27
N GLU A 368 -10.45 43.28 14.13
CA GLU A 368 -9.46 43.70 13.12
C GLU A 368 -8.75 44.99 13.58
N GLY A 369 -7.76 44.88 14.45
CA GLY A 369 -7.00 46.06 14.89
C GLY A 369 -5.59 45.81 15.45
N SER A 370 -5.15 44.56 15.55
CA SER A 370 -3.77 44.25 15.99
C SER A 370 -3.18 43.15 15.11
N GLU A 371 -2.06 43.46 14.46
CA GLU A 371 -1.33 42.62 13.50
C GLU A 371 -0.70 41.36 14.11
N GLN A 372 -1.09 40.95 15.31
CA GLN A 372 -0.71 39.68 15.92
C GLN A 372 -1.87 38.69 15.84
N ASN A 373 -2.04 38.20 14.61
CA ASN A 373 -2.93 37.10 14.21
C ASN A 373 -2.56 35.79 14.95
N SER A 374 -2.97 35.64 16.20
CA SER A 374 -3.16 34.30 16.76
C SER A 374 -4.31 33.65 15.97
N GLN A 375 -3.97 32.85 14.96
CA GLN A 375 -4.96 32.14 14.15
C GLN A 375 -5.60 31.07 15.03
N PHE A 376 -6.78 31.37 15.57
CA PHE A 376 -7.51 30.45 16.43
C PHE A 376 -8.01 29.25 15.62
N VAL A 377 -7.80 28.05 16.15
CA VAL A 377 -8.29 26.80 15.56
C VAL A 377 -9.19 26.11 16.57
N ARG A 378 -10.34 25.62 16.11
CA ARG A 378 -11.25 24.83 16.93
C ARG A 378 -10.61 23.46 17.21
N ILE A 379 -9.98 23.29 18.37
CA ILE A 379 -9.25 22.05 18.75
C ILE A 379 -9.89 21.27 19.91
N LYS A 380 -11.00 21.74 20.49
CA LYS A 380 -11.72 21.05 21.56
C LYS A 380 -13.23 21.04 21.28
N PRO A 381 -13.99 20.07 21.80
CA PRO A 381 -15.45 20.10 21.71
C PRO A 381 -16.02 21.45 22.16
N TYR A 382 -16.99 21.97 21.40
CA TYR A 382 -17.66 23.25 21.66
C TYR A 382 -16.75 24.49 21.61
N SER A 383 -15.57 24.39 20.97
CA SER A 383 -14.74 25.57 20.71
C SER A 383 -15.52 26.65 19.94
N PRO A 384 -15.34 27.94 20.27
CA PRO A 384 -16.10 29.05 19.69
C PRO A 384 -15.91 29.20 18.17
N GLY A 385 -16.84 29.94 17.54
CA GLY A 385 -16.86 30.15 16.09
C GLY A 385 -17.30 28.92 15.29
N SER A 386 -18.13 28.06 15.87
CA SER A 386 -18.72 26.93 15.14
C SER A 386 -19.66 27.44 14.04
N VAL A 387 -19.96 26.59 13.05
CA VAL A 387 -20.82 26.95 11.91
C VAL A 387 -22.19 27.51 12.34
N ILE A 388 -22.70 27.06 13.48
CA ILE A 388 -24.04 27.40 13.99
C ILE A 388 -24.00 28.36 15.19
N SER A 389 -22.83 28.74 15.69
CA SER A 389 -22.70 29.60 16.87
C SER A 389 -21.57 30.61 16.73
N SER A 390 -21.91 31.88 16.96
CA SER A 390 -20.92 32.94 17.17
C SER A 390 -20.89 33.31 18.64
N ASN A 391 -19.71 33.56 19.18
CA ASN A 391 -19.57 34.30 20.45
C ASN A 391 -19.13 35.75 20.15
N GLY A 392 -18.92 36.55 21.19
CA GLY A 392 -18.50 37.95 21.04
C GLY A 392 -17.22 38.11 20.23
N ASP A 393 -16.28 37.17 20.37
CA ASP A 393 -14.91 37.27 19.87
C ASP A 393 -14.69 36.56 18.52
N PHE A 394 -15.45 35.48 18.26
CA PHE A 394 -15.31 34.62 17.08
C PHE A 394 -16.66 34.39 16.38
N SER A 395 -16.62 34.48 15.05
CA SER A 395 -17.74 34.14 14.17
C SER A 395 -17.40 32.94 13.28
N PRO A 396 -18.42 32.24 12.74
CA PRO A 396 -18.20 31.26 11.69
C PRO A 396 -17.35 31.83 10.56
N ASN A 397 -16.48 31.00 9.97
CA ASN A 397 -15.72 31.37 8.79
C ASN A 397 -16.68 31.53 7.59
N GLY A 398 -16.63 32.70 6.93
CA GLY A 398 -17.47 32.97 5.76
C GLY A 398 -17.26 32.00 4.60
N ASP A 399 -16.03 31.54 4.37
CA ASP A 399 -15.71 30.55 3.34
C ASP A 399 -16.15 29.14 3.74
N ALA A 400 -16.18 28.83 5.05
CA ALA A 400 -16.80 27.59 5.52
C ALA A 400 -18.31 27.57 5.23
N LEU A 401 -19.02 28.68 5.46
CA LEU A 401 -20.44 28.80 5.15
C LEU A 401 -20.72 28.61 3.65
N LYS A 402 -19.88 29.21 2.78
CA LYS A 402 -19.97 29.00 1.32
C LYS A 402 -19.68 27.55 0.92
N ALA A 403 -18.67 26.92 1.51
CA ALA A 403 -18.32 25.54 1.24
C ALA A 403 -19.45 24.57 1.64
N ILE A 404 -20.09 24.81 2.79
CA ILE A 404 -21.25 24.03 3.24
C ILE A 404 -22.45 24.23 2.31
N ALA A 405 -22.76 25.47 1.92
CA ALA A 405 -23.84 25.74 0.97
C ALA A 405 -23.60 25.05 -0.38
N THR A 406 -22.34 25.06 -0.85
CA THR A 406 -21.93 24.34 -2.06
C THR A 406 -22.11 22.83 -1.90
N LEU A 407 -21.73 22.27 -0.75
CA LEU A 407 -21.95 20.85 -0.44
C LEU A 407 -23.44 20.50 -0.40
N GLU A 408 -24.27 21.31 0.24
CA GLU A 408 -25.73 21.12 0.31
C GLU A 408 -26.40 21.18 -1.06
N SER A 409 -25.90 22.05 -1.97
CA SER A 409 -26.45 22.18 -3.33
C SER A 409 -26.39 20.87 -4.12
N LEU A 410 -25.43 19.98 -3.82
CA LEU A 410 -25.31 18.66 -4.45
C LEU A 410 -26.56 17.80 -4.19
N GLY A 411 -27.31 18.03 -3.10
CA GLY A 411 -28.54 17.30 -2.81
C GLY A 411 -29.66 17.53 -3.83
N THR A 412 -29.53 18.55 -4.68
CA THR A 412 -30.45 18.85 -5.79
C THR A 412 -29.87 18.48 -7.17
N ASP A 413 -28.59 18.11 -7.23
CA ASP A 413 -27.93 17.70 -8.47
C ASP A 413 -28.24 16.22 -8.74
N LYS A 414 -28.78 15.95 -9.94
CA LYS A 414 -29.14 14.60 -10.40
C LYS A 414 -27.96 13.62 -10.36
N ASN A 415 -26.72 14.10 -10.49
CA ASN A 415 -25.51 13.27 -10.47
C ASN A 415 -25.15 12.75 -9.06
N TYR A 416 -25.76 13.29 -8.00
CA TYR A 416 -25.45 12.97 -6.60
C TYR A 416 -26.65 12.39 -5.84
N MET A 417 -27.73 12.03 -6.54
CA MET A 417 -28.96 11.49 -5.91
C MET A 417 -28.68 10.28 -5.03
N ASP A 418 -27.81 9.37 -5.47
CA ASP A 418 -27.42 8.17 -4.72
C ASP A 418 -26.57 8.48 -3.47
N LEU A 419 -26.05 9.71 -3.35
CA LEU A 419 -25.23 10.17 -2.23
C LEU A 419 -26.01 11.06 -1.27
N LYS A 420 -27.32 11.27 -1.47
CA LYS A 420 -28.12 12.22 -0.71
C LYS A 420 -28.12 11.93 0.81
N SER A 421 -28.31 10.69 1.21
CA SER A 421 -28.26 10.29 2.63
C SER A 421 -26.88 10.54 3.24
N THR A 422 -25.82 10.21 2.51
CA THR A 422 -24.43 10.46 2.92
C THR A 422 -24.13 11.96 3.02
N LEU A 423 -24.69 12.77 2.13
CA LEU A 423 -24.58 14.23 2.17
C LEU A 423 -25.25 14.80 3.42
N GLU A 424 -26.49 14.40 3.70
CA GLU A 424 -27.22 14.85 4.89
C GLU A 424 -26.46 14.46 6.17
N TYR A 425 -25.90 13.25 6.20
CA TYR A 425 -25.03 12.78 7.29
C TYR A 425 -23.76 13.63 7.43
N ALA A 426 -23.05 13.91 6.33
CA ALA A 426 -21.84 14.72 6.35
C ALA A 426 -22.10 16.15 6.83
N VAL A 427 -23.13 16.82 6.31
CA VAL A 427 -23.51 18.18 6.71
C VAL A 427 -23.89 18.24 8.19
N LYS A 428 -24.62 17.22 8.68
CA LYS A 428 -24.96 17.10 10.10
C LYS A 428 -23.70 17.03 10.97
N LEU A 429 -22.74 16.18 10.62
CA LEU A 429 -21.48 16.05 11.38
C LEU A 429 -20.65 17.34 11.35
N ILE A 430 -20.57 18.03 10.21
CA ILE A 430 -19.78 19.28 10.10
C ILE A 430 -20.40 20.41 10.96
N ARG A 431 -21.72 20.46 11.08
CA ARG A 431 -22.43 21.49 11.87
C ARG A 431 -22.40 21.27 13.38
N GLN A 432 -22.08 20.05 13.83
CA GLN A 432 -22.06 19.70 15.25
C GLN A 432 -20.95 20.45 16.00
N PRO A 433 -21.27 21.24 17.03
CA PRO A 433 -20.28 22.05 17.76
C PRO A 433 -19.29 21.18 18.56
N GLU A 434 -19.64 19.95 18.92
CA GLU A 434 -18.76 18.96 19.52
C GLU A 434 -17.63 18.52 18.56
N ASN A 435 -17.86 18.57 17.25
CA ASN A 435 -16.86 18.22 16.25
C ASN A 435 -15.92 19.40 16.01
N SER A 436 -14.63 19.13 16.11
CA SER A 436 -13.53 20.09 16.02
C SER A 436 -12.28 19.38 15.48
N LEU A 437 -11.17 20.08 15.29
CA LEU A 437 -9.96 19.47 14.71
C LEU A 437 -9.48 18.20 15.44
N HIS A 438 -9.69 18.10 16.76
CA HIS A 438 -9.34 16.91 17.56
C HIS A 438 -9.97 15.58 17.12
N ASN A 439 -11.08 15.63 16.40
CA ASN A 439 -11.77 14.44 15.89
C ASN A 439 -12.12 14.55 14.41
N ALA A 440 -11.54 15.54 13.71
CA ALA A 440 -11.88 15.82 12.32
C ALA A 440 -11.48 14.67 11.38
N ASP A 441 -10.38 14.00 11.66
CA ASP A 441 -9.99 12.77 10.98
C ASP A 441 -11.05 11.67 11.14
N GLN A 442 -11.52 11.40 12.36
CA GLN A 442 -12.55 10.40 12.62
C GLN A 442 -13.89 10.76 11.96
N VAL A 443 -14.29 12.04 12.03
CA VAL A 443 -15.48 12.55 11.33
C VAL A 443 -15.37 12.31 9.83
N PHE A 444 -14.21 12.63 9.25
CA PHE A 444 -13.96 12.46 7.82
C PHE A 444 -13.96 10.98 7.41
N ILE A 445 -13.36 10.10 8.22
CA ILE A 445 -13.35 8.65 7.96
C ILE A 445 -14.76 8.06 8.07
N ASN A 446 -15.56 8.47 9.05
CA ASN A 446 -16.95 8.01 9.19
C ASN A 446 -17.79 8.33 7.94
N ILE A 447 -17.57 9.49 7.32
CA ILE A 447 -18.22 9.87 6.05
C ILE A 447 -17.64 9.06 4.88
N THR A 448 -16.32 8.86 4.84
CA THR A 448 -15.64 8.07 3.80
C THR A 448 -16.16 6.63 3.75
N LEU A 449 -16.43 6.03 4.91
CA LEU A 449 -16.97 4.68 5.03
C LEU A 449 -18.42 4.54 4.53
N GLN A 450 -19.16 5.64 4.34
CA GLN A 450 -20.46 5.60 3.65
C GLN A 450 -20.31 5.48 2.13
N LEU A 451 -19.09 5.65 1.58
CA LEU A 451 -18.83 5.71 0.14
C LEU A 451 -17.97 4.56 -0.36
N TYR A 452 -17.02 4.12 0.46
CA TYR A 452 -16.03 3.10 0.15
C TYR A 452 -16.03 2.03 1.24
N ASN A 453 -16.04 0.77 0.81
CA ASN A 453 -16.07 -0.41 1.69
C ASN A 453 -14.69 -1.11 1.75
N ASP A 454 -13.64 -0.41 1.34
CA ASP A 454 -12.30 -0.97 1.30
C ASP A 454 -11.79 -1.22 2.72
N ASN A 455 -11.29 -2.43 2.98
CA ASN A 455 -10.85 -2.83 4.32
C ASN A 455 -9.72 -1.96 4.88
N PHE A 456 -8.87 -1.39 4.00
CA PHE A 456 -7.81 -0.49 4.42
C PHE A 456 -8.34 0.85 4.98
N ILE A 457 -9.58 1.23 4.66
CA ILE A 457 -10.26 2.40 5.25
C ILE A 457 -10.87 2.01 6.59
N HIS A 458 -11.52 0.84 6.68
CA HIS A 458 -12.03 0.30 7.94
C HIS A 458 -10.92 0.11 8.99
N ALA A 459 -9.71 -0.22 8.53
CA ALA A 459 -8.51 -0.34 9.35
C ALA A 459 -8.06 0.97 10.03
N LEU A 460 -8.67 2.12 9.72
CA LEU A 460 -8.43 3.40 10.40
C LEU A 460 -9.32 3.61 11.64
N GLN A 461 -10.35 2.78 11.85
CA GLN A 461 -11.26 2.92 13.01
C GLN A 461 -10.77 2.19 14.28
N VAL A 462 -9.66 1.45 14.16
CA VAL A 462 -9.07 0.59 15.21
C VAL A 462 -7.77 1.21 15.65
#